data_AF-A0A7V4NZ09-F1
#
_entry.id   AF-A0A7V4NZ09-F1
#
_cell.length_a   1.000
_cell.length_b   1.000
_cell.length_c   1.000
_cell.angle_alpha   90.00
_cell.angle_beta   90.00
_cell.angle_gamma   90.00
#
_symmetry.space_group_name_H-M   'P 1'
#
loop_
_entity.id
_entity.type
_entity.pdbx_description
1 polymer ?
#
loop_
_entity_poly.entity_id
_entity_poly.type
_entity_poly.pdbx_seq_one_letter_code
_entity_poly.pdbx_strand_id
1 'polypeptide(L)'
;MSVFEERGELLDHLVFKFGSTRGRLAAAIDILSDAQIAVGTHAAYCKQPRDPARPTRDIEDVLRRLDHVKELLLDLRGRLDAQPPA
;
A
#
# COMPACT_ATOMS: atom_id res chain seq x y z
N MET A 1 -15.22 -7.75 1.99
CA MET A 1 -15.96 -7.53 0.74
C MET A 1 -14.94 -7.44 -0.39
N SER A 2 -15.34 -7.26 -1.65
CA SER A 2 -14.39 -7.05 -2.74
C SER A 2 -13.77 -5.65 -2.68
N VAL A 3 -12.53 -5.47 -3.18
CA VAL A 3 -11.93 -4.14 -3.32
C VAL A 3 -12.78 -3.21 -4.20
N PHE A 4 -13.53 -3.78 -5.15
CA PHE A 4 -14.44 -3.03 -6.01
C PHE A 4 -15.67 -2.49 -5.26
N GLU A 5 -16.03 -3.12 -4.15
CA GLU A 5 -17.15 -2.70 -3.29
C GLU A 5 -16.65 -1.74 -2.20
N GLU A 6 -15.51 -2.04 -1.57
CA GLU A 6 -14.98 -1.24 -0.45
C GLU A 6 -14.27 0.04 -0.89
N ARG A 7 -13.66 0.04 -2.08
CA ARG A 7 -12.79 1.11 -2.59
C ARG A 7 -13.18 1.53 -4.01
N GLY A 8 -14.41 1.25 -4.44
CA GLY A 8 -14.89 1.54 -5.79
C GLY A 8 -14.73 3.01 -6.19
N GLU A 9 -15.14 3.94 -5.34
CA GLU A 9 -15.02 5.39 -5.61
C GLU A 9 -13.57 5.84 -5.79
N LEU A 10 -12.66 5.36 -4.93
CA LEU A 10 -11.23 5.64 -5.04
C LEU A 10 -10.68 5.09 -6.36
N LEU A 11 -11.05 3.86 -6.70
CA LEU A 11 -10.62 3.21 -7.93
C LEU A 11 -11.09 3.98 -9.16
N ASP A 12 -12.37 4.37 -9.20
CA ASP A 12 -12.96 5.10 -10.31
C ASP A 12 -12.31 6.48 -10.47
N HIS A 13 -12.10 7.20 -9.37
CA HIS A 13 -11.41 8.49 -9.39
C HIS A 13 -9.97 8.37 -9.93
N LEU A 14 -9.22 7.37 -9.49
CA LEU A 14 -7.83 7.17 -9.95
C LEU A 14 -7.76 6.67 -11.40
N VAL A 15 -8.66 5.79 -11.81
CA VAL A 15 -8.78 5.33 -13.20
C VAL A 15 -9.17 6.49 -14.13
N PHE A 16 -10.08 7.36 -13.70
CA PHE A 16 -10.43 8.56 -14.45
C PHE A 16 -9.22 9.48 -14.61
N LYS A 17 -8.45 9.70 -13.54
CA LYS A 17 -7.33 10.64 -13.52
C LYS A 17 -6.09 10.14 -14.27
N PHE A 18 -5.79 8.85 -14.21
CA PHE A 18 -4.53 8.28 -14.71
C PHE A 18 -4.71 7.27 -15.86
N GLY A 19 -5.95 6.94 -16.22
CA GLY A 19 -6.28 5.86 -17.14
C GLY A 19 -6.33 4.50 -16.43
N SER A 20 -6.86 3.49 -17.11
CA SER A 20 -7.17 2.16 -16.52
C SER A 20 -5.99 1.52 -15.79
N THR A 21 -4.85 1.37 -16.48
CA THR A 21 -3.67 0.66 -15.92
C THR A 21 -3.03 1.45 -14.78
N ARG A 22 -2.71 2.73 -15.00
CA ARG A 22 -2.03 3.56 -14.00
C ARG A 22 -2.92 3.88 -12.81
N GLY A 23 -4.22 4.05 -13.04
CA GLY A 23 -5.21 4.27 -11.97
C GLY A 23 -5.38 3.06 -11.07
N ARG A 24 -5.48 1.85 -11.63
CA ARG A 24 -5.49 0.60 -10.85
C ARG A 24 -4.21 0.41 -10.04
N LEU A 25 -3.06 0.71 -10.63
CA LEU A 25 -1.78 0.66 -9.92
C LEU A 25 -1.71 1.70 -8.79
N ALA A 26 -2.20 2.91 -9.03
CA ALA A 26 -2.27 3.94 -7.99
C ALA A 26 -3.18 3.52 -6.83
N ALA A 27 -4.33 2.89 -7.12
CA ALA A 27 -5.23 2.38 -6.09
C ALA A 27 -4.57 1.25 -5.27
N ALA A 28 -3.82 0.35 -5.92
CA ALA A 28 -3.08 -0.70 -5.22
C ALA A 28 -2.01 -0.15 -4.27
N ILE A 29 -1.28 0.89 -4.68
CA ILE A 29 -0.27 1.57 -3.84
C ILE A 29 -0.92 2.25 -2.63
N ASP A 30 -2.10 2.86 -2.82
CA ASP A 30 -2.85 3.50 -1.75
C ASP A 30 -3.33 2.47 -0.70
N ILE A 31 -3.96 1.39 -1.14
CA ILE A 31 -4.40 0.29 -0.27
C ILE A 31 -3.22 -0.32 0.50
N LEU A 32 -2.07 -0.50 -0.16
CA LEU A 32 -0.87 -1.00 0.49
C LEU A 32 -0.37 -0.02 1.57
N SER A 33 -0.48 1.29 1.34
CA SER A 33 -0.12 2.32 2.32
C SER A 33 -1.02 2.24 3.57
N ASP A 34 -2.33 2.05 3.37
CA ASP A 34 -3.27 1.87 4.48
C ASP A 34 -2.94 0.61 5.30
N ALA A 35 -2.58 -0.49 4.63
CA ALA A 35 -2.16 -1.71 5.30
C ALA A 35 -0.90 -1.49 6.15
N GLN A 36 0.09 -0.75 5.64
CA GLN A 36 1.29 -0.38 6.41
C GLN A 36 0.94 0.43 7.65
N ILE A 37 0.03 1.41 7.52
CA ILE A 37 -0.43 2.23 8.65
C ILE A 37 -1.13 1.35 9.69
N ALA A 38 -2.01 0.45 9.27
CA ALA A 38 -2.72 -0.46 10.18
C ALA A 38 -1.76 -1.39 10.92
N VAL A 39 -0.77 -1.96 10.24
CA VAL A 39 0.26 -2.82 10.85
C VAL A 39 1.16 -2.02 11.79
N GLY A 40 1.58 -0.81 11.41
CA GLY A 40 2.39 0.07 12.25
C GLY A 40 1.65 0.49 13.53
N THR A 41 0.36 0.79 13.40
CA THR A 41 -0.54 1.10 14.53
C THR A 41 -0.66 -0.11 15.46
N HIS A 42 -0.86 -1.31 14.90
CA HIS A 42 -0.84 -2.55 15.68
C HIS A 42 0.51 -2.74 16.40
N ALA A 43 1.64 -2.51 15.73
CA ALA A 43 2.98 -2.54 16.32
C ALA A 43 3.11 -1.63 17.55
N ALA A 44 2.61 -0.39 17.46
CA ALA A 44 2.68 0.58 18.55
C ALA A 44 1.77 0.24 19.74
N TYR A 45 0.60 -0.35 19.48
CA TYR A 45 -0.38 -0.69 20.53
C TYR A 45 -0.28 -2.12 21.05
N CYS A 46 0.46 -3.00 20.36
CA CYS A 46 0.66 -4.37 20.80
C CYS A 46 1.54 -4.34 22.05
N LYS A 47 0.90 -4.39 23.23
CA LYS A 47 1.56 -4.60 24.52
C LYS A 47 2.09 -6.01 24.57
N GLN A 48 3.21 -6.27 23.90
CA GLN A 48 3.91 -7.52 24.06
C GLN A 48 4.44 -7.61 25.51
N PRO A 49 4.41 -8.77 26.16
CA PRO A 49 4.87 -8.93 27.55
C PRO A 49 6.38 -8.68 27.79
N ARG A 50 7.15 -8.31 26.75
CA ARG A 50 8.63 -8.38 26.78
C ARG A 50 9.35 -7.06 26.51
N ASP A 51 8.76 -6.09 25.81
CA ASP A 51 9.32 -4.73 25.69
C ASP A 51 8.29 -3.76 25.08
N PRO A 52 7.78 -2.74 25.82
CA PRO A 52 6.87 -1.73 25.27
C PRO A 52 7.53 -0.76 24.28
N ALA A 53 8.86 -0.73 24.18
CA ALA A 53 9.60 0.20 23.35
C ALA A 53 9.97 -0.35 21.97
N ARG A 54 9.71 -1.63 21.69
CA ARG A 54 9.99 -2.26 20.39
C ARG A 54 8.83 -3.13 19.89
N PRO A 55 8.45 -3.02 18.60
CA PRO A 55 7.54 -3.96 17.98
C PRO A 55 8.11 -5.39 18.01
N THR A 56 7.23 -6.39 17.92
CA THR A 56 7.65 -7.76 17.70
C THR A 56 8.42 -7.88 16.38
N ARG A 57 9.53 -8.62 16.36
CA ARG A 57 10.36 -8.85 15.17
C ARG A 57 9.55 -9.23 13.92
N ASP A 58 8.51 -10.04 14.09
CA ASP A 58 7.63 -10.45 12.98
C ASP A 58 6.86 -9.26 12.37
N ILE A 59 6.43 -8.29 13.18
CA ILE A 59 5.75 -7.09 12.71
C ILE A 59 6.73 -6.15 12.00
N GLU A 60 7.97 -6.00 12.51
CA GLU A 60 9.02 -5.26 11.81
C GLU A 60 9.34 -5.88 10.43
N ASP A 61 9.39 -7.21 10.35
CA ASP A 61 9.65 -7.92 9.11
C ASP A 61 8.47 -7.82 8.12
N VAL A 62 7.21 -7.82 8.61
CA VAL A 62 6.03 -7.55 7.78
C VAL A 62 6.07 -6.13 7.22
N LEU A 63 6.31 -5.12 8.06
CA LEU A 63 6.40 -3.72 7.62
C LEU A 63 7.47 -3.55 6.53
N ARG A 64 8.66 -4.12 6.74
CA ARG A 64 9.76 -4.07 5.77
C ARG A 64 9.39 -4.71 4.43
N ARG A 65 8.70 -5.86 4.46
CA ARG A 65 8.24 -6.53 3.23
C ARG A 65 7.18 -5.71 2.50
N LEU A 66 6.25 -5.07 3.22
CA LEU A 66 5.25 -4.20 2.62
C LEU A 66 5.91 -2.96 1.98
N ASP A 67 6.91 -2.38 2.63
CA ASP A 67 7.71 -1.27 2.08
C ASP A 67 8.41 -1.67 0.78
N HIS A 68 9.10 -2.81 0.74
CA HIS A 68 9.76 -3.27 -0.49
C HIS A 68 8.76 -3.45 -1.65
N VAL A 69 7.57 -4.01 -1.38
CA VAL A 69 6.53 -4.14 -2.42
C VAL A 69 6.09 -2.77 -2.91
N LYS A 70 5.90 -1.81 -2.00
CA LYS A 70 5.50 -0.45 -2.35
C LYS A 70 6.54 0.26 -3.21
N GLU A 71 7.82 0.12 -2.89
CA GLU A 71 8.93 0.67 -3.69
C GLU A 71 8.91 0.13 -5.13
N LEU A 72 8.73 -1.18 -5.30
CA LEU A 72 8.64 -1.80 -6.63
C LEU A 72 7.42 -1.32 -7.42
N LEU A 73 6.26 -1.15 -6.77
CA LEU A 73 5.05 -0.63 -7.42
C LEU A 73 5.20 0.85 -7.80
N LEU A 74 5.89 1.65 -7.00
CA LEU A 74 6.19 3.05 -7.31
C LEU A 74 7.16 3.18 -8.48
N ASP A 75 8.21 2.34 -8.54
CA ASP A 75 9.12 2.25 -9.69
C ASP A 75 8.34 1.88 -10.96
N LEU A 76 7.50 0.83 -10.91
CA LEU A 76 6.66 0.44 -12.03
C LEU A 76 5.75 1.58 -12.49
N ARG A 77 5.13 2.31 -11.54
CA ARG A 77 4.28 3.46 -11.87
C ARG A 77 5.06 4.55 -12.60
N GLY A 78 6.24 4.90 -12.11
CA GLY A 78 7.12 5.87 -12.77
C GLY A 78 7.51 5.46 -14.19
N ARG A 79 7.81 4.17 -14.41
CA ARG A 79 8.09 3.65 -15.75
C ARG A 79 6.88 3.75 -16.69
N LEU A 80 5.68 3.44 -16.17
CA LEU A 80 4.46 3.60 -16.94
C LEU A 80 4.21 5.07 -17.28
N ASP A 81 4.45 6.01 -16.36
CA ASP A 81 4.27 7.44 -16.61
C ASP A 81 5.23 7.98 -17.70
N ALA A 82 6.45 7.42 -17.79
CA ALA A 82 7.43 7.77 -18.82
C ALA A 82 7.11 7.20 -20.21
N GLN A 83 6.21 6.23 -20.32
CA GLN A 83 5.87 5.60 -21.59
C GLN A 83 4.76 6.39 -22.31
N PRO A 84 4.94 6.78 -23.59
CA PRO A 84 3.92 7.49 -24.34
C PRO A 84 2.63 6.67 -24.42
N PRO A 85 1.44 7.31 -24.39
CA PRO A 85 0.19 6.59 -24.58
C PRO A 85 0.21 5.90 -25.94
N ALA A 86 -0.06 4.59 -25.95
CA ALA A 86 -0.25 3.80 -27.15
C ALA A 86 -1.53 4.23 -27.90
#